data_AF-A0A0L0NJN6-F1
#
_entry.id   AF-A0A0L0NJN6-F1
#
_cell.length_a   1.000
_cell.length_b   1.000
_cell.length_c   1.000
_cell.angle_alpha   90.00
_cell.angle_beta   90.00
_cell.angle_gamma   90.00
#
_symmetry.space_group_name_H-M   'P 1'
#
loop_
_entity.id
_entity.type
_entity.pdbx_description
1 polymer ?
#
loop_
_entity_poly.entity_id
_entity_poly.type
_entity_poly.pdbx_seq_one_letter_code
_entity_poly.pdbx_strand_id
1 'polypeptide(L)'
;MCAALTSRYTGKSLAVEWTGFARVNTVSPGYIQTEITHFASPDMKKQWKDRTVMGREGQVNELKGSYLYLASDAASYTTGLDLVVDGGYCLP
;
A
#
# COMPACT_ATOMS: atom_id res chain seq x y z
N MET A 1 5.40 -14.72 10.35
CA MET A 1 5.85 -14.29 9.00
C MET A 1 4.69 -13.51 8.37
N CYS A 2 4.89 -12.25 7.96
CA CYS A 2 3.84 -11.39 7.40
C CYS A 2 4.05 -11.25 5.88
N ALA A 3 3.05 -11.63 5.08
CA ALA A 3 3.08 -11.44 3.62
C ALA A 3 2.29 -10.18 3.24
N ALA A 4 2.90 -9.29 2.47
CA ALA A 4 2.25 -8.12 1.88
C ALA A 4 1.95 -8.41 0.40
N LEU A 5 0.67 -8.56 0.04
CA LEU A 5 0.22 -8.81 -1.34
C LEU A 5 -0.46 -7.56 -1.91
N THR A 6 -0.51 -7.43 -3.23
CA THR A 6 -1.18 -6.30 -3.93
C THR A 6 -2.65 -6.60 -4.28
N SER A 7 -3.08 -7.88 -4.23
CA SER A 7 -4.46 -8.29 -4.50
C SER A 7 -5.27 -8.37 -3.19
N ARG A 8 -6.25 -7.45 -3.03
CA ARG A 8 -7.09 -7.37 -1.81
C ARG A 8 -7.87 -8.65 -1.52
N TYR A 9 -8.43 -9.29 -2.55
CA TYR A 9 -9.26 -10.47 -2.37
C TYR A 9 -8.42 -11.68 -1.93
N THR A 10 -7.28 -11.90 -2.57
CA THR A 10 -6.33 -12.95 -2.21
C THR A 10 -5.81 -12.75 -0.79
N GLY A 11 -5.48 -11.51 -0.41
CA GLY A 11 -5.03 -11.19 0.94
C GLY A 11 -6.05 -11.57 2.02
N LYS A 12 -7.34 -11.29 1.80
CA LYS A 12 -8.42 -11.68 2.72
C LYS A 12 -8.62 -13.18 2.80
N SER A 13 -8.58 -13.89 1.67
CA SER A 13 -8.71 -15.35 1.64
C SER A 13 -7.61 -16.03 2.46
N LEU A 14 -6.35 -15.63 2.24
CA LEU A 14 -5.20 -16.18 2.95
C LEU A 14 -5.18 -15.77 4.43
N ALA A 15 -5.70 -14.59 4.77
CA ALA A 15 -5.85 -14.18 6.17
C ALA A 15 -6.74 -15.13 6.97
N VAL A 16 -7.79 -15.68 6.33
CA VAL A 16 -8.65 -16.70 6.94
C VAL A 16 -7.93 -18.04 6.99
N GLU A 17 -7.35 -18.48 5.86
CA GLU A 17 -6.73 -19.79 5.71
C GLU A 17 -5.51 -19.99 6.64
N TRP A 18 -4.71 -18.94 6.86
CA TRP A 18 -3.47 -19.02 7.63
C TRP A 18 -3.63 -18.63 9.10
N THR A 19 -4.87 -18.57 9.58
CA THR A 19 -5.19 -18.28 10.98
C THR A 19 -4.47 -19.28 11.89
N GLY A 20 -3.83 -18.76 12.94
CA GLY A 20 -3.15 -19.57 13.97
C GLY A 20 -1.63 -19.67 13.79
N PHE A 21 -1.07 -19.32 12.63
CA PHE A 21 0.39 -19.32 12.44
C PHE A 21 0.93 -18.11 11.67
N ALA A 22 0.10 -17.37 10.92
CA ALA A 22 0.52 -16.15 10.23
C ALA A 22 -0.59 -15.09 10.20
N ARG A 23 -0.17 -13.85 9.90
CA ARG A 23 -1.05 -12.72 9.57
C ARG A 23 -0.82 -12.34 8.11
N VAL A 24 -1.89 -11.98 7.42
CA VAL A 24 -1.80 -11.57 6.00
C VAL A 24 -2.48 -10.22 5.86
N ASN A 25 -1.79 -9.26 5.26
CA ASN A 25 -2.32 -7.92 5.03
C ASN A 25 -1.86 -7.44 3.64
N THR A 26 -2.54 -6.45 3.09
CA THR A 26 -2.15 -5.83 1.81
C THR A 26 -1.77 -4.37 2.03
N VAL A 27 -0.81 -3.89 1.22
CA VAL A 27 -0.49 -2.47 1.15
C VAL A 27 -0.81 -2.04 -0.28
N SER A 28 -1.61 -0.99 -0.41
CA SER A 28 -2.02 -0.40 -1.69
C SER A 28 -1.40 1.00 -1.84
N PRO A 29 -0.17 1.13 -2.35
CA PRO A 29 0.43 2.43 -2.64
C PRO A 29 -0.27 3.14 -3.80
N GLY A 30 -0.30 4.47 -3.74
CA GLY A 30 -0.63 5.31 -4.89
C GLY A 30 0.57 5.54 -5.80
N TYR A 31 0.67 6.74 -6.38
CA TYR A 31 1.81 7.12 -7.21
C TYR A 31 3.03 7.43 -6.34
N ILE A 32 4.02 6.53 -6.35
CA ILE A 32 5.28 6.66 -5.61
C ILE A 32 6.44 6.86 -6.58
N GLN A 33 7.33 7.81 -6.27
CA GLN A 33 8.54 8.06 -7.04
C GLN A 33 9.51 6.88 -6.90
N THR A 34 9.53 6.04 -7.93
CA THR A 34 10.34 4.82 -8.03
C THR A 34 10.72 4.60 -9.48
N GLU A 35 11.63 3.67 -9.75
CA GLU A 35 11.95 3.24 -11.12
C GLU A 35 10.70 2.73 -11.87
N ILE A 36 9.71 2.20 -11.15
CA ILE A 36 8.43 1.75 -11.73
C ILE A 36 7.69 2.91 -12.39
N THR A 37 7.80 4.15 -11.90
CA THR A 37 7.09 5.32 -12.46
C THR A 37 7.92 6.12 -13.48
N HIS A 38 9.13 5.67 -13.82
CA HIS A 38 10.02 6.38 -14.76
C HIS A 38 9.51 6.42 -16.21
N PHE A 39 8.62 5.52 -16.60
CA PHE A 39 8.02 5.53 -17.94
C PHE A 39 7.02 6.68 -18.14
N ALA A 40 6.57 7.33 -17.07
CA ALA A 40 5.50 8.33 -17.14
C ALA A 40 5.99 9.66 -17.70
N SER A 41 5.29 10.17 -18.71
CA SER A 41 5.55 11.48 -19.27
C SER A 41 5.25 12.60 -18.25
N PRO A 42 5.81 13.81 -18.43
CA PRO A 42 5.49 14.96 -17.58
C PRO A 42 3.98 15.25 -17.49
N ASP A 43 3.25 15.09 -18.60
CA ASP A 43 1.80 15.29 -18.64
C ASP A 43 1.04 14.24 -17.83
N MET A 44 1.49 12.98 -17.85
CA MET A 44 0.91 11.93 -17.00
C MET A 44 1.13 12.23 -15.52
N LYS A 45 2.35 12.64 -15.16
CA LYS A 45 2.67 13.01 -13.77
C LYS A 45 1.86 14.21 -13.30
N LYS A 46 1.60 15.18 -14.19
CA LYS A 46 0.70 16.30 -13.89
C LYS A 46 -0.73 15.83 -13.60
N GLN A 47 -1.28 14.95 -14.43
CA GLN A 47 -2.62 14.40 -14.20
C GLN A 47 -2.72 13.63 -12.88
N TRP A 48 -1.69 12.85 -12.53
CA TRP A 48 -1.62 12.15 -11.24
C TRP A 48 -1.60 13.12 -10.07
N LYS A 49 -0.79 14.18 -10.17
CA LYS A 49 -0.69 15.25 -9.19
C LYS A 49 -2.04 15.95 -8.98
N ASP A 50 -2.74 16.28 -10.05
CA ASP A 50 -4.00 17.02 -10.00
C ASP A 50 -5.15 16.19 -9.39
N ARG A 51 -5.08 14.86 -9.51
CA ARG A 51 -6.08 13.93 -8.93
C ARG A 51 -5.75 13.47 -7.51
N THR A 52 -4.50 13.60 -7.08
CA THR A 52 -4.10 13.23 -5.72
C THR A 52 -4.39 14.39 -4.78
N VAL A 53 -5.13 14.19 -3.69
CA VAL A 53 -5.49 15.26 -2.75
C VAL A 53 -4.26 15.96 -2.15
N MET A 54 -3.19 15.21 -1.87
CA MET A 54 -1.92 15.79 -1.41
C MET A 54 -1.13 16.52 -2.51
N GLY A 55 -1.58 16.50 -3.76
CA GLY A 55 -1.01 17.27 -4.85
C GLY A 55 0.45 16.91 -5.18
N ARG A 56 0.86 15.67 -4.94
CA ARG A 56 2.23 15.19 -5.21
C ARG A 56 2.28 13.67 -5.30
N GLU A 57 3.35 13.16 -5.90
CA GLU A 57 3.74 11.77 -5.75
C GLU A 57 4.29 11.52 -4.32
N GLY A 58 4.08 10.31 -3.82
CA GLY A 58 4.71 9.83 -2.60
C GLY A 58 6.19 9.48 -2.81
N GLN A 59 6.93 9.44 -1.71
CA GLN A 59 8.34 9.03 -1.68
C GLN A 59 8.45 7.61 -1.12
N VAL A 60 9.48 6.85 -1.52
CA VAL A 60 9.69 5.46 -1.04
C VAL A 60 9.80 5.40 0.49
N ASN A 61 10.39 6.43 1.10
CA ASN A 61 10.55 6.52 2.55
C ASN A 61 9.22 6.66 3.31
N GLU A 62 8.11 7.03 2.64
CA GLU A 62 6.77 7.12 3.24
C GLU A 62 6.12 5.74 3.36
N LEU A 63 6.55 4.74 2.57
CA LEU A 63 6.03 3.37 2.64
C LEU A 63 6.64 2.54 3.77
N LYS A 64 7.88 2.85 4.19
CA LYS A 64 8.62 2.03 5.16
C LYS A 64 7.87 1.83 6.48
N GLY A 65 7.13 2.86 6.93
CA GLY A 65 6.36 2.82 8.17
C GLY A 65 5.21 1.82 8.08
N SER A 66 4.52 1.80 6.95
CA SER A 66 3.42 0.86 6.67
C SER A 66 3.90 -0.59 6.68
N TYR A 67 5.01 -0.88 6.00
CA TYR A 67 5.60 -2.22 6.01
C TYR A 67 6.12 -2.63 7.39
N LEU A 68 6.80 -1.72 8.10
CA LEU A 68 7.31 -1.99 9.43
C LEU A 68 6.17 -2.27 10.42
N TYR A 69 5.11 -1.47 10.39
CA TYR A 69 3.91 -1.69 11.19
C TYR A 69 3.37 -3.11 11.00
N LEU A 70 3.06 -3.49 9.75
CA LEU A 70 2.45 -4.78 9.45
C LEU A 70 3.36 -5.97 9.80
N ALA A 71 4.68 -5.83 9.59
CA ALA A 71 5.67 -6.85 9.88
C ALA A 71 5.97 -7.02 11.37
N SER A 72 5.85 -5.94 12.16
CA SER A 72 6.15 -5.94 13.60
C SER A 72 4.98 -6.45 14.46
N ASP A 73 5.25 -6.59 15.77
CA ASP A 73 4.22 -6.93 16.77
C ASP A 73 3.23 -5.79 17.04
N ALA A 74 3.50 -4.58 16.54
CA ALA A 74 2.53 -3.47 16.60
C ALA A 74 1.22 -3.80 15.87
N ALA A 75 1.26 -4.72 14.90
CA ALA A 75 0.12 -5.20 14.14
C ALA A 75 -0.35 -6.60 14.57
N SER A 76 -0.03 -7.05 15.79
CA SER A 76 -0.35 -8.41 16.29
C SER A 76 -1.83 -8.80 16.20
N TYR A 77 -2.75 -7.82 16.23
CA TYR A 77 -4.19 -8.02 16.05
C TYR A 77 -4.73 -7.53 14.70
N THR A 78 -3.86 -7.30 13.71
CA THR A 78 -4.23 -6.85 12.36
C THR A 78 -3.95 -7.95 11.33
N THR A 79 -5.01 -8.51 10.76
CA THR A 79 -4.98 -9.47 9.65
C THR A 79 -6.17 -9.20 8.71
N GLY A 80 -6.01 -9.41 7.41
CA GLY A 80 -7.00 -9.11 6.37
C GLY A 80 -7.18 -7.62 6.04
N LEU A 81 -6.33 -6.75 6.60
CA LEU A 81 -6.35 -5.30 6.32
C LEU A 81 -5.81 -5.02 4.92
N ASP A 82 -6.43 -4.06 4.23
CA ASP A 82 -5.78 -3.35 3.14
C ASP A 82 -5.41 -1.94 3.59
N LEU A 83 -4.11 -1.66 3.63
CA LEU A 83 -3.56 -0.37 4.02
C LEU A 83 -3.28 0.47 2.77
N VAL A 84 -4.16 1.44 2.51
CA VAL A 84 -4.03 2.37 1.39
C VAL A 84 -3.05 3.49 1.74
N VAL A 85 -2.03 3.71 0.90
CA VAL A 85 -1.01 4.75 1.07
C VAL A 85 -0.86 5.51 -0.25
N ASP A 86 -1.83 6.36 -0.58
CA ASP A 86 -1.99 6.92 -1.92
C ASP A 86 -2.11 8.45 -1.99
N GLY A 87 -1.89 9.15 -0.87
CA GLY A 87 -2.04 10.60 -0.81
C GLY A 87 -3.48 11.10 -1.02
N GLY A 88 -4.48 10.22 -0.80
CA GLY A 88 -5.90 10.53 -0.94
C GLY A 88 -6.42 10.40 -2.37
N TYR A 89 -5.72 9.71 -3.26
CA TYR A 89 -6.16 9.51 -4.65
C TYR A 89 -7.50 8.77 -4.76
N CYS A 90 -7.77 7.81 -3.86
CA CYS A 90 -9.01 7.03 -3.85
C CYS A 90 -10.15 7.65 -3.01
N LEU A 91 -10.02 8.90 -2.54
CA LEU A 91 -11.08 9.54 -1.76
C LEU A 91 -12.28 9.92 -2.66
N PRO A 92 -13.52 9.91 -2.12
CA PRO A 92 -14.74 10.25 -2.86
C PRO A 92 -14.81 11.73 -3.24
#